data_AF-F9WGM2-F1
#
_entry.id   AF-F9WGM2-F1
#
_cell.length_a   1.000
_cell.length_b   1.000
_cell.length_c   1.000
_cell.angle_alpha   90.00
_cell.angle_beta   90.00
_cell.angle_gamma   90.00
#
_symmetry.space_group_name_H-M   'P 1'
#
loop_
_entity.id
_entity.type
_entity.pdbx_description
1 polymer ?
#
loop_
_entity_poly.entity_id
_entity_poly.type
_entity_poly.pdbx_seq_one_letter_code
_entity_poly.pdbx_strand_id
1 'polypeptide(L)'
;MQRDVYASLIKKRHKEMVPLLIHQVSGDITRENIFDEVFHGYKLRRIVLMTHMAATPAMSPRLPRDVIVQDFAKLKSIHQPHFHYKLLPLLCTDFEAFAALQGICASANSPFTIEDRTDPQGLTHRLSNGCAERQALCDFFEPHIPEAERLVPVFSRKLPINAVCFDGLLLTRARNNRVAALLTVHDVASEKCIVQRAIMRDFFVSPLYTKVSGNTEVAQALRLVRECTHFMAFKQPLGVGSAARRAILQIAAEKKLFLYEKNGDEYHFVH
;
A
#
# COMPACT_ATOMS: atom_id res chain seq x y z
N MET A 1 38.94 16.02 -6.57
CA MET A 1 37.78 15.31 -5.98
C MET A 1 37.80 15.22 -4.44
N GLN A 2 38.93 15.43 -3.74
CA GLN A 2 38.97 15.41 -2.25
C GLN A 2 38.52 16.70 -1.53
N ARG A 3 38.56 17.87 -2.20
CA ARG A 3 38.21 19.17 -1.58
C ARG A 3 36.71 19.35 -1.30
N ASP A 4 35.83 18.79 -2.12
CA ASP A 4 34.37 18.94 -1.97
C ASP A 4 33.80 18.10 -0.81
N VAL A 5 34.45 16.98 -0.48
CA VAL A 5 34.10 16.15 0.67
C VAL A 5 34.43 16.88 1.98
N TYR A 6 35.57 17.56 2.05
CA TYR A 6 35.95 18.36 3.22
C TYR A 6 35.04 19.59 3.41
N ALA A 7 34.69 20.30 2.33
CA ALA A 7 33.79 21.45 2.41
C ALA A 7 32.37 21.07 2.84
N SER A 8 31.86 19.91 2.39
CA SER A 8 30.55 19.39 2.82
C SER A 8 30.56 18.88 4.27
N LEU A 9 31.67 18.31 4.76
CA LEU A 9 31.85 17.95 6.17
C LEU A 9 31.90 19.19 7.09
N ILE A 10 32.57 20.27 6.67
CA ILE A 10 32.65 21.52 7.45
C ILE A 10 31.28 22.20 7.54
N LYS A 11 30.50 22.22 6.44
CA LYS A 11 29.12 22.79 6.43
C LYS A 11 28.13 22.03 7.32
N LYS A 12 28.44 20.78 7.72
CA LYS A 12 27.54 19.92 8.50
C LYS A 12 27.96 19.71 9.95
N ARG A 13 29.06 20.34 10.42
CA ARG A 13 29.56 20.19 11.80
C ARG A 13 28.56 20.55 12.91
N HIS A 14 27.56 21.38 12.62
CA HIS A 14 26.52 21.80 13.57
C HIS A 14 25.21 21.01 13.45
N LYS A 15 25.11 20.09 12.49
CA LYS A 15 23.91 19.30 12.27
C LYS A 15 23.99 18.00 13.05
N GLU A 16 22.93 17.69 13.79
CA GLU A 16 22.78 16.38 14.41
C GLU A 16 22.84 15.29 13.33
N MET A 17 23.59 14.22 13.61
CA MET A 17 23.76 13.09 12.71
C MET A 17 23.57 11.78 13.47
N VAL A 18 23.05 10.78 12.79
CA VAL A 18 22.89 9.42 13.32
C VAL A 18 23.66 8.45 12.41
N PRO A 19 24.69 7.75 12.91
CA PRO A 19 25.42 6.76 12.13
C PRO A 19 24.59 5.47 12.00
N LEU A 20 24.30 5.05 10.78
CA LEU A 20 23.50 3.86 10.49
C LEU A 20 24.29 2.80 9.72
N LEU A 21 23.91 1.54 9.94
CA LEU A 21 24.24 0.42 9.06
C LEU A 21 23.06 0.21 8.09
N ILE A 22 23.27 0.48 6.81
CA ILE A 22 22.21 0.49 5.81
C ILE A 22 22.49 -0.56 4.73
N HIS A 23 21.52 -1.46 4.56
CA HIS A 23 21.39 -2.34 3.41
C HIS A 23 20.82 -1.52 2.25
N GLN A 24 21.67 -1.24 1.26
CA GLN A 24 21.34 -0.48 0.08
C GLN A 24 20.42 -1.27 -0.86
N VAL A 25 19.76 -0.57 -1.78
CA VAL A 25 18.94 -1.20 -2.82
C VAL A 25 19.80 -2.10 -3.74
N SER A 26 21.11 -1.81 -3.87
CA SER A 26 22.06 -2.65 -4.61
C SER A 26 22.35 -4.00 -3.94
N GLY A 27 22.02 -4.15 -2.65
CA GLY A 27 22.40 -5.31 -1.83
C GLY A 27 23.65 -5.07 -0.96
N ASP A 28 24.39 -3.99 -1.19
CA ASP A 28 25.56 -3.65 -0.38
C ASP A 28 25.18 -3.16 1.03
N ILE A 29 26.07 -3.38 2.00
CA ILE A 29 25.91 -2.85 3.35
C ILE A 29 26.90 -1.69 3.54
N THR A 30 26.38 -0.54 3.94
CA THR A 30 27.14 0.71 4.06
C THR A 30 27.00 1.29 5.47
N ARG A 31 28.05 1.98 5.92
CA ARG A 31 28.01 2.81 7.14
C ARG A 31 27.84 4.25 6.72
N GLU A 32 26.70 4.85 7.06
CA GLU A 32 26.35 6.21 6.63
C GLU A 32 25.96 7.08 7.80
N ASN A 33 26.39 8.35 7.77
CA ASN A 33 25.91 9.37 8.70
C ASN A 33 24.67 10.02 8.10
N ILE A 34 23.51 9.74 8.68
CA ILE A 34 22.23 10.29 8.24
C ILE A 34 21.94 11.61 8.94
N PHE A 35 21.44 12.57 8.15
CA PHE A 35 21.00 13.90 8.57
C PHE A 35 19.53 14.08 8.19
N ASP A 36 18.85 15.06 8.78
CA ASP A 36 17.44 15.33 8.51
C ASP A 36 17.12 15.55 7.01
N GLU A 37 17.95 16.33 6.32
CA GLU A 37 17.80 16.64 4.89
C GLU A 37 17.79 15.40 3.98
N VAL A 38 18.35 14.27 4.43
CA VAL A 38 18.37 13.03 3.65
C VAL A 38 16.96 12.50 3.46
N PHE A 39 16.07 12.66 4.44
CA PHE A 39 14.67 12.20 4.34
C PHE A 39 13.89 12.95 3.27
N HIS A 40 14.24 14.21 3.00
CA HIS A 40 13.67 14.94 1.86
C HIS A 40 14.08 14.28 0.54
N GLY A 41 15.36 13.91 0.40
CA GLY A 41 15.87 13.18 -0.75
C GLY A 41 15.21 11.81 -0.93
N TYR A 42 14.98 11.07 0.16
CA TYR A 42 14.25 9.79 0.13
C TYR A 42 12.81 9.95 -0.34
N LYS A 43 12.08 10.95 0.17
CA LYS A 43 10.70 11.25 -0.26
C LYS A 43 10.64 11.55 -1.77
N LEU A 44 11.51 12.42 -2.27
CA LEU A 44 11.56 12.78 -3.70
C LEU A 44 11.88 11.57 -4.60
N ARG A 45 12.77 10.68 -4.15
CA ARG A 45 13.18 9.49 -4.89
C ARG A 45 12.28 8.28 -4.67
N ARG A 46 11.20 8.42 -3.89
CA ARG A 46 10.31 7.32 -3.52
C ARG A 46 11.07 6.16 -2.88
N ILE A 47 11.92 6.48 -1.90
CA ILE A 47 12.71 5.52 -1.11
C ILE A 47 12.21 5.53 0.34
N VAL A 48 12.15 4.35 0.94
CA VAL A 48 11.77 4.11 2.33
C VAL A 48 12.97 3.61 3.10
N LEU A 49 13.24 4.22 4.25
CA LEU A 49 14.14 3.67 5.26
C LEU A 49 13.31 2.85 6.25
N MET A 50 13.70 1.60 6.46
CA MET A 50 13.04 0.69 7.39
C MET A 50 14.09 0.03 8.28
N THR A 51 13.78 -0.24 9.54
CA THR A 51 14.65 -1.12 10.33
C THR A 51 14.66 -2.53 9.73
N HIS A 52 15.75 -3.27 9.95
CA HIS A 52 15.96 -4.61 9.44
C HIS A 52 16.39 -5.53 10.60
N MET A 53 15.41 -5.90 11.43
CA MET A 53 15.62 -6.63 12.68
C MET A 53 16.16 -8.04 12.43
N ALA A 54 15.88 -8.64 11.27
CA ALA A 54 16.47 -9.92 10.86
C ALA A 54 18.00 -9.89 10.75
N ALA A 55 18.58 -8.74 10.36
CA ALA A 55 20.03 -8.54 10.29
C ALA A 55 20.65 -8.06 11.61
N THR A 56 19.84 -7.65 12.58
CA THR A 56 20.31 -7.22 13.90
C THR A 56 20.69 -8.46 14.71
N PRO A 57 21.80 -8.50 15.48
CA PRO A 57 22.18 -9.69 16.25
C PRO A 57 21.07 -10.17 17.21
N ALA A 58 20.92 -11.49 17.38
CA ALA A 58 19.84 -12.07 18.20
C ALA A 58 20.00 -11.81 19.71
N MET A 59 21.24 -11.58 20.15
CA MET A 59 21.55 -11.28 21.55
C MET A 59 21.34 -9.81 21.92
N SER A 60 21.14 -8.95 20.93
CA SER A 60 20.92 -7.52 21.16
C SER A 60 19.42 -7.24 21.36
N PRO A 61 19.05 -6.21 22.14
CA PRO A 61 17.67 -5.74 22.20
C PRO A 61 17.16 -5.44 20.80
N ARG A 62 16.00 -6.00 20.42
CA ARG A 62 15.37 -5.79 19.11
C ARG A 62 14.04 -5.09 19.29
N LEU A 63 13.62 -4.36 18.26
CA LEU A 63 12.22 -3.97 18.14
C LEU A 63 11.38 -5.23 17.92
N PRO A 64 10.10 -5.24 18.36
CA PRO A 64 9.22 -6.39 18.15
C PRO A 64 9.01 -6.70 16.66
N ARG A 65 9.25 -5.73 15.78
CA ARG A 65 9.15 -5.83 14.33
C ARG A 65 9.92 -4.72 13.63
N ASP A 66 10.00 -4.81 12.31
CA ASP A 66 10.55 -3.74 11.48
C ASP A 66 9.67 -2.48 11.54
N VAL A 67 10.28 -1.31 11.47
CA VAL A 67 9.62 -0.01 11.63
C VAL A 67 10.01 0.89 10.48
N ILE A 68 9.01 1.50 9.85
CA ILE A 68 9.19 2.50 8.80
C ILE A 68 9.63 3.82 9.43
N VAL A 69 10.78 4.33 8.97
CA VAL A 69 11.36 5.58 9.43
C VAL A 69 11.04 6.67 8.40
N GLN A 70 10.03 7.49 8.69
CA GLN A 70 9.52 8.49 7.75
C GLN A 70 10.26 9.84 7.82
N ASP A 71 10.92 10.10 8.95
CA ASP A 71 11.65 11.33 9.22
C ASP A 71 12.77 11.10 10.25
N PHE A 72 13.58 12.14 10.45
CA PHE A 72 14.71 12.12 11.35
C PHE A 72 14.33 12.10 12.83
N ALA A 73 13.17 12.68 13.19
CA ALA A 73 12.69 12.65 14.57
C ALA A 73 12.38 11.21 15.00
N LYS A 74 11.68 10.47 14.15
CA LYS A 74 11.40 9.04 14.33
C LYS A 74 12.68 8.21 14.31
N LEU A 75 13.65 8.54 13.45
CA LEU A 75 14.95 7.87 13.48
C LEU A 75 15.60 8.02 14.86
N LYS A 76 15.69 9.24 15.38
CA LYS A 76 16.30 9.52 16.68
C LYS A 76 15.60 8.82 17.84
N SER A 77 14.27 8.72 17.79
CA SER A 77 13.52 8.12 18.89
C SER A 77 13.68 6.60 18.98
N ILE A 78 13.89 5.91 17.84
CA ILE A 78 13.97 4.44 17.81
C ILE A 78 15.39 3.91 17.66
N HIS A 79 16.34 4.72 17.17
CA HIS A 79 17.66 4.22 16.79
C HIS A 79 18.45 3.67 17.97
N GLN A 80 19.11 2.53 17.74
CA GLN A 80 20.13 1.98 18.61
C GLN A 80 21.39 1.66 17.77
N PRO A 81 22.60 1.78 18.31
CA PRO A 81 23.84 1.64 17.54
C PRO A 81 24.00 0.31 16.78
N HIS A 82 23.39 -0.77 17.29
CA HIS A 82 23.43 -2.10 16.68
C HIS A 82 22.29 -2.36 15.68
N PHE A 83 21.37 -1.41 15.48
CA PHE A 83 20.29 -1.59 14.52
C PHE A 83 20.79 -1.54 13.09
N HIS A 84 20.33 -2.50 12.31
CA HIS A 84 20.45 -2.48 10.86
C HIS A 84 19.19 -1.85 10.25
N TYR A 85 19.39 -1.17 9.13
CA TYR A 85 18.34 -0.57 8.34
C TYR A 85 18.42 -1.06 6.91
N LYS A 86 17.32 -0.98 6.17
CA LYS A 86 17.25 -1.29 4.76
C LYS A 86 16.59 -0.14 4.00
N LEU A 87 17.16 0.21 2.86
CA LEU A 87 16.53 1.09 1.89
C LEU A 87 15.71 0.26 0.91
N LEU A 88 14.46 0.66 0.72
CA LEU A 88 13.49 -0.02 -0.13
C LEU A 88 12.84 0.99 -1.07
N PRO A 89 12.59 0.65 -2.34
CA PRO A 89 11.72 1.47 -3.17
C PRO A 89 10.28 1.48 -2.60
N LEU A 90 9.63 2.63 -2.70
CA LEU A 90 8.23 2.84 -2.35
C LEU A 90 7.34 2.43 -3.53
N LEU A 91 7.13 1.11 -3.65
CA LEU A 91 6.32 0.45 -4.67
C LEU A 91 4.81 0.42 -4.30
N CYS A 92 4.32 1.51 -3.72
CA CYS A 92 2.92 1.75 -3.31
C CYS A 92 2.67 3.27 -3.30
N THR A 93 1.44 3.74 -3.25
CA THR A 93 1.13 5.16 -3.46
C THR A 93 1.85 6.08 -2.47
N ASP A 94 1.84 5.73 -1.18
CA ASP A 94 2.47 6.48 -0.09
C ASP A 94 2.96 5.59 1.09
N PHE A 95 3.43 6.22 2.17
CA PHE A 95 3.87 5.52 3.39
C PHE A 95 2.73 4.87 4.18
N GLU A 96 1.50 5.37 4.07
CA GLU A 96 0.33 4.76 4.71
C GLU A 96 0.01 3.43 4.04
N ALA A 97 0.03 3.40 2.71
CA ALA A 97 -0.07 2.16 1.94
C ALA A 97 1.06 1.19 2.29
N PHE A 98 2.31 1.67 2.42
CA PHE A 98 3.41 0.81 2.85
C PHE A 98 3.13 0.20 4.24
N ALA A 99 2.75 1.02 5.22
CA ALA A 99 2.45 0.57 6.58
C ALA A 99 1.31 -0.46 6.61
N ALA A 100 0.28 -0.28 5.78
CA ALA A 100 -0.82 -1.22 5.64
C ALA A 100 -0.36 -2.55 4.99
N LEU A 101 0.48 -2.50 3.95
CA LEU A 101 1.09 -3.71 3.38
C LEU A 101 1.94 -4.45 4.41
N GLN A 102 2.71 -3.72 5.23
CA GLN A 102 3.47 -4.31 6.33
C GLN A 102 2.53 -4.97 7.36
N GLY A 103 1.39 -4.35 7.69
CA GLY A 103 0.35 -4.95 8.52
C GLY A 103 -0.18 -6.27 7.94
N ILE A 104 -0.39 -6.33 6.63
CA ILE A 104 -0.78 -7.56 5.93
C ILE A 104 0.32 -8.62 6.05
N CYS A 105 1.58 -8.28 5.80
CA CYS A 105 2.70 -9.22 5.93
C CYS A 105 2.92 -9.71 7.38
N ALA A 106 2.66 -8.86 8.37
CA ALA A 106 2.82 -9.19 9.79
C ALA A 106 1.63 -9.97 10.37
N SER A 107 0.52 -10.09 9.64
CA SER A 107 -0.66 -10.80 10.12
C SER A 107 -0.44 -12.31 10.19
N ALA A 108 -1.10 -12.95 11.14
CA ALA A 108 -0.98 -14.39 11.34
C ALA A 108 -1.35 -15.15 10.05
N ASN A 109 -0.50 -16.10 9.67
CA ASN A 109 -0.65 -16.91 8.45
C ASN A 109 -0.61 -16.14 7.13
N SER A 110 -0.11 -14.89 7.13
CA SER A 110 0.10 -14.16 5.88
C SER A 110 1.10 -14.90 4.98
N PRO A 111 0.75 -15.19 3.71
CA PRO A 111 1.68 -15.82 2.78
C PRO A 111 2.65 -14.81 2.16
N PHE A 112 2.57 -13.53 2.55
CA PHE A 112 3.30 -12.43 1.94
C PHE A 112 4.44 -11.94 2.82
N THR A 113 5.51 -11.54 2.16
CA THR A 113 6.60 -10.76 2.75
C THR A 113 6.62 -9.36 2.15
N ILE A 114 7.30 -8.43 2.81
CA ILE A 114 7.42 -7.06 2.31
C ILE A 114 8.21 -6.97 0.99
N GLU A 115 8.91 -8.03 0.59
CA GLU A 115 9.62 -8.12 -0.70
C GLU A 115 8.70 -8.52 -1.86
N ASP A 116 7.49 -9.01 -1.57
CA ASP A 116 6.47 -9.33 -2.60
C ASP A 116 5.77 -8.08 -3.14
N ARG A 117 6.10 -6.89 -2.62
CA ARG A 117 5.54 -5.62 -3.08
C ARG A 117 5.82 -5.38 -4.56
N THR A 118 4.79 -4.97 -5.27
CA THR A 118 4.85 -4.61 -6.70
C THR A 118 4.10 -3.31 -6.91
N ASP A 119 4.55 -2.48 -7.85
CA ASP A 119 3.88 -1.21 -8.14
C ASP A 119 2.49 -1.43 -8.76
N PRO A 120 1.39 -0.94 -8.12
CA PRO A 120 0.04 -1.13 -8.63
C PRO A 120 -0.33 -0.20 -9.80
N GLN A 121 0.52 0.76 -10.20
CA GLN A 121 0.18 1.76 -11.22
C GLN A 121 -0.33 1.15 -12.53
N GLY A 122 0.24 0.01 -12.94
CA GLY A 122 -0.19 -0.73 -14.14
C GLY A 122 -1.63 -1.28 -14.09
N LEU A 123 -2.30 -1.19 -12.94
CA LEU A 123 -3.69 -1.62 -12.74
C LEU A 123 -4.67 -0.44 -12.66
N THR A 124 -4.19 0.79 -12.71
CA THR A 124 -5.06 1.96 -12.56
C THR A 124 -5.80 2.23 -13.86
N HIS A 125 -7.12 2.29 -13.81
CA HIS A 125 -7.97 2.58 -14.97
C HIS A 125 -9.11 3.52 -14.58
N ARG A 126 -9.21 4.66 -15.26
CA ARG A 126 -10.28 5.65 -15.03
C ARG A 126 -11.49 5.34 -15.92
N LEU A 127 -12.68 5.39 -15.35
CA LEU A 127 -13.95 5.11 -16.01
C LEU A 127 -14.66 6.42 -16.41
N SER A 128 -13.97 7.23 -17.21
CA SER A 128 -14.49 8.53 -17.65
C SER A 128 -15.76 8.41 -18.48
N ASN A 129 -16.57 9.48 -18.49
CA ASN A 129 -17.68 9.58 -19.44
C ASN A 129 -17.17 9.45 -20.88
N GLY A 130 -17.90 8.71 -21.71
CA GLY A 130 -17.50 8.44 -23.09
C GLY A 130 -16.31 7.51 -23.29
N CYS A 131 -15.88 6.76 -22.27
CA CYS A 131 -14.87 5.71 -22.47
C CYS A 131 -15.36 4.60 -23.43
N ALA A 132 -14.42 3.83 -23.98
CA ALA A 132 -14.77 2.62 -24.73
C ALA A 132 -15.61 1.67 -23.89
N GLU A 133 -16.48 0.88 -24.54
CA GLU A 133 -17.38 -0.08 -23.89
C GLU A 133 -18.34 0.55 -22.86
N ARG A 134 -18.63 1.86 -22.95
CA ARG A 134 -19.48 2.56 -21.96
C ARG A 134 -20.84 1.90 -21.75
N GLN A 135 -21.48 1.43 -22.82
CA GLN A 135 -22.73 0.69 -22.73
C GLN A 135 -22.57 -0.54 -21.84
N ALA A 136 -21.60 -1.41 -22.14
CA ALA A 136 -21.31 -2.61 -21.37
C ALA A 136 -20.96 -2.30 -19.90
N LEU A 137 -20.27 -1.18 -19.64
CA LEU A 137 -20.02 -0.71 -18.27
C LEU A 137 -21.33 -0.33 -17.56
N CYS A 138 -22.19 0.44 -18.21
CA CYS A 138 -23.49 0.81 -17.65
C CYS A 138 -24.37 -0.42 -17.38
N ASP A 139 -24.34 -1.41 -18.25
CA ASP A 139 -25.07 -2.66 -18.10
C ASP A 139 -24.49 -3.48 -16.92
N PHE A 140 -23.16 -3.60 -16.83
CA PHE A 140 -22.50 -4.27 -15.71
C PHE A 140 -22.84 -3.62 -14.36
N PHE A 141 -22.88 -2.29 -14.30
CA PHE A 141 -23.16 -1.54 -13.08
C PHE A 141 -24.66 -1.30 -12.82
N GLU A 142 -25.56 -1.74 -13.70
CA GLU A 142 -27.00 -1.48 -13.60
C GLU A 142 -27.60 -1.76 -12.20
N PRO A 143 -27.27 -2.88 -11.51
CA PRO A 143 -27.80 -3.16 -10.18
C PRO A 143 -27.42 -2.12 -9.11
N HIS A 144 -26.38 -1.33 -9.38
CA HIS A 144 -25.82 -0.34 -8.47
C HIS A 144 -26.08 1.11 -8.91
N ILE A 145 -26.76 1.31 -10.05
CA ILE A 145 -27.13 2.63 -10.56
C ILE A 145 -28.56 2.94 -10.08
N PRO A 146 -28.79 4.07 -9.36
CA PRO A 146 -30.12 4.49 -8.95
C PRO A 146 -31.07 4.66 -10.14
N GLU A 147 -32.36 4.36 -9.97
CA GLU A 147 -33.35 4.41 -11.06
C GLU A 147 -33.39 5.78 -11.78
N ALA A 148 -33.32 6.87 -11.02
CA ALA A 148 -33.28 8.22 -11.59
C ALA A 148 -32.09 8.44 -12.52
N GLU A 149 -30.94 7.84 -12.22
CA GLU A 149 -29.72 7.93 -13.02
C GLU A 149 -29.78 7.01 -14.26
N ARG A 150 -30.61 5.96 -14.25
CA ARG A 150 -30.81 5.08 -15.43
C ARG A 150 -31.51 5.80 -16.58
N LEU A 151 -32.28 6.86 -16.29
CA LEU A 151 -32.92 7.69 -17.32
C LEU A 151 -31.92 8.60 -18.06
N VAL A 152 -30.74 8.83 -17.48
CA VAL A 152 -29.67 9.62 -18.11
C VAL A 152 -29.08 8.83 -19.28
N PRO A 153 -28.77 9.49 -20.43
CA PRO A 153 -28.08 8.85 -21.55
C PRO A 153 -26.78 8.17 -21.10
N VAL A 154 -26.54 6.97 -21.61
CA VAL A 154 -25.42 6.08 -21.25
C VAL A 154 -24.06 6.79 -21.28
N PHE A 155 -23.84 7.67 -22.26
CA PHE A 155 -22.59 8.42 -22.41
C PHE A 155 -22.29 9.35 -21.22
N SER A 156 -23.32 9.87 -20.55
CA SER A 156 -23.22 10.85 -19.47
C SER A 156 -23.58 10.29 -18.09
N ARG A 157 -24.16 9.09 -18.07
CA ARG A 157 -24.62 8.40 -16.86
C ARG A 157 -23.50 8.21 -15.86
N LYS A 158 -23.70 8.56 -14.59
CA LYS A 158 -22.71 8.35 -13.52
C LYS A 158 -22.60 6.88 -13.16
N LEU A 159 -21.36 6.40 -13.06
CA LEU A 159 -21.07 5.05 -12.59
C LEU A 159 -20.90 5.03 -11.06
N PRO A 160 -21.16 3.90 -10.39
CA PRO A 160 -21.01 3.77 -8.94
C PRO A 160 -19.55 3.93 -8.47
N ILE A 161 -18.59 3.69 -9.37
CA ILE A 161 -17.16 3.91 -9.17
C ILE A 161 -16.58 4.72 -10.35
N ASN A 162 -15.60 5.56 -10.08
CA ASN A 162 -14.98 6.42 -11.10
C ASN A 162 -13.67 5.86 -11.67
N ALA A 163 -13.08 4.88 -11.00
CA ALA A 163 -11.84 4.26 -11.40
C ALA A 163 -11.65 2.91 -10.69
N VAL A 164 -10.84 2.07 -11.30
CA VAL A 164 -10.17 0.95 -10.64
C VAL A 164 -8.80 1.46 -10.20
N CYS A 165 -8.52 1.44 -8.91
CA CYS A 165 -7.24 1.88 -8.35
C CYS A 165 -6.88 1.07 -7.10
N PHE A 166 -5.57 0.99 -6.86
CA PHE A 166 -5.00 0.29 -5.72
C PHE A 166 -3.82 1.10 -5.19
N ASP A 167 -3.73 1.19 -3.87
CA ASP A 167 -2.66 1.89 -3.18
C ASP A 167 -1.42 1.02 -3.00
N GLY A 168 -1.62 -0.30 -2.98
CA GLY A 168 -0.54 -1.27 -2.85
C GLY A 168 -0.90 -2.61 -3.46
N LEU A 169 0.13 -3.38 -3.82
CA LEU A 169 0.01 -4.73 -4.33
C LEU A 169 1.11 -5.60 -3.72
N LEU A 170 0.74 -6.79 -3.22
CA LEU A 170 1.67 -7.89 -2.95
C LEU A 170 1.40 -8.99 -3.97
N LEU A 171 2.45 -9.55 -4.55
CA LEU A 171 2.37 -10.63 -5.51
C LEU A 171 3.48 -11.65 -5.23
N THR A 172 3.11 -12.84 -4.78
CA THR A 172 4.09 -13.86 -4.43
C THR A 172 4.79 -14.39 -5.68
N ARG A 173 6.12 -14.53 -5.60
CA ARG A 173 6.93 -15.08 -6.71
C ARG A 173 6.93 -16.60 -6.79
N ALA A 174 6.31 -17.29 -5.82
CA ALA A 174 6.30 -18.75 -5.74
C ALA A 174 5.63 -19.36 -6.99
N ARG A 175 6.40 -20.15 -7.76
CA ARG A 175 5.96 -20.67 -9.08
C ARG A 175 4.67 -21.49 -9.02
N ASN A 176 4.43 -22.22 -7.93
CA ASN A 176 3.33 -23.18 -7.85
C ASN A 176 2.12 -22.67 -7.05
N ASN A 177 2.21 -21.52 -6.38
CA ASN A 177 1.11 -20.97 -5.59
C ASN A 177 1.14 -19.43 -5.58
N ARG A 178 1.04 -18.84 -6.78
CA ARG A 178 0.98 -17.39 -6.94
C ARG A 178 -0.33 -16.88 -6.36
N VAL A 179 -0.21 -16.05 -5.34
CA VAL A 179 -1.33 -15.35 -4.71
C VAL A 179 -1.04 -13.85 -4.72
N ALA A 180 -2.10 -13.05 -4.70
CA ALA A 180 -1.99 -11.60 -4.71
C ALA A 180 -2.87 -10.94 -3.65
N ALA A 181 -2.38 -9.82 -3.13
CA ALA A 181 -3.10 -8.94 -2.22
C ALA A 181 -3.22 -7.54 -2.84
N LEU A 182 -4.44 -7.07 -3.06
CA LEU A 182 -4.75 -5.76 -3.61
C LEU A 182 -5.26 -4.83 -2.52
N LEU A 183 -4.49 -3.80 -2.19
CA LEU A 183 -4.77 -2.90 -1.08
C LEU A 183 -5.38 -1.57 -1.56
N THR A 184 -6.32 -1.04 -0.78
CA THR A 184 -6.70 0.38 -0.80
C THR A 184 -6.67 0.96 0.61
N VAL A 185 -6.24 2.20 0.74
CA VAL A 185 -6.18 2.94 1.99
C VAL A 185 -7.23 4.05 1.97
N HIS A 186 -8.00 4.14 3.06
CA HIS A 186 -9.09 5.10 3.22
C HIS A 186 -8.91 5.85 4.54
N ASP A 187 -9.38 7.09 4.61
CA ASP A 187 -9.30 7.85 5.86
C ASP A 187 -10.31 7.31 6.89
N VAL A 188 -11.57 7.13 6.47
CA VAL A 188 -12.69 6.73 7.34
C VAL A 188 -13.47 5.59 6.70
N ALA A 189 -13.88 4.61 7.50
CA ALA A 189 -14.77 3.55 7.04
C ALA A 189 -16.22 4.03 6.96
N SER A 190 -16.84 3.75 5.81
CA SER A 190 -18.25 3.99 5.55
C SER A 190 -18.83 2.82 4.75
N GLU A 191 -20.14 2.62 4.84
CA GLU A 191 -20.83 1.64 4.00
C GLU A 191 -20.56 1.91 2.51
N LYS A 192 -20.60 3.19 2.11
CA LYS A 192 -20.32 3.62 0.74
C LYS A 192 -18.95 3.14 0.26
N CYS A 193 -17.88 3.34 1.03
CA CYS A 193 -16.54 2.94 0.58
C CYS A 193 -16.40 1.41 0.47
N ILE A 194 -17.03 0.65 1.36
CA ILE A 194 -17.02 -0.82 1.32
C ILE A 194 -17.79 -1.33 0.10
N VAL A 195 -18.99 -0.79 -0.14
CA VAL A 195 -19.80 -1.14 -1.31
C VAL A 195 -19.09 -0.78 -2.61
N GLN A 196 -18.54 0.43 -2.72
CA GLN A 196 -17.75 0.84 -3.88
C GLN A 196 -16.54 -0.06 -4.10
N ARG A 197 -15.85 -0.47 -3.04
CA ARG A 197 -14.72 -1.39 -3.14
C ARG A 197 -15.15 -2.79 -3.60
N ALA A 198 -16.27 -3.30 -3.11
CA ALA A 198 -16.82 -4.58 -3.55
C ALA A 198 -17.16 -4.54 -5.04
N ILE A 199 -17.86 -3.48 -5.49
CA ILE A 199 -18.17 -3.25 -6.91
C ILE A 199 -16.90 -3.18 -7.74
N MET A 200 -15.87 -2.48 -7.26
CA MET A 200 -14.60 -2.35 -7.94
C MET A 200 -13.85 -3.68 -8.07
N ARG A 201 -13.89 -4.54 -7.04
CA ARG A 201 -13.37 -5.92 -7.10
C ARG A 201 -14.14 -6.72 -8.14
N ASP A 202 -15.47 -6.74 -8.06
CA ASP A 202 -16.32 -7.55 -8.92
C ASP A 202 -16.14 -7.15 -10.39
N PHE A 203 -15.97 -5.84 -10.64
CA PHE A 203 -15.58 -5.33 -11.93
C PHE A 203 -14.17 -5.76 -12.34
N PHE A 204 -13.17 -5.62 -11.46
CA PHE A 204 -11.77 -5.97 -11.75
C PHE A 204 -11.60 -7.44 -12.20
N VAL A 205 -12.37 -8.36 -11.62
CA VAL A 205 -12.35 -9.78 -12.00
C VAL A 205 -13.23 -10.11 -13.21
N SER A 206 -14.07 -9.16 -13.66
CA SER A 206 -14.93 -9.35 -14.81
C SER A 206 -14.12 -9.42 -16.12
N PRO A 207 -14.52 -10.26 -17.09
CA PRO A 207 -13.95 -10.23 -18.44
C PRO A 207 -14.04 -8.84 -19.11
N LEU A 208 -15.03 -8.03 -18.73
CA LEU A 208 -15.17 -6.66 -19.23
C LEU A 208 -13.98 -5.79 -18.84
N TYR A 209 -13.42 -5.96 -17.64
CA TYR A 209 -12.26 -5.20 -17.21
C TYR A 209 -11.05 -5.46 -18.12
N THR A 210 -10.85 -6.68 -18.60
CA THR A 210 -9.77 -6.99 -19.55
C THR A 210 -9.95 -6.31 -20.91
N LYS A 211 -11.19 -5.98 -21.31
CA LYS A 211 -11.46 -5.23 -22.55
C LYS A 211 -11.19 -3.73 -22.40
N VAL A 212 -11.48 -3.18 -21.22
CA VAL A 212 -11.32 -1.73 -20.99
C VAL A 212 -9.94 -1.35 -20.45
N SER A 213 -9.32 -2.23 -19.67
CA SER A 213 -7.98 -2.02 -19.13
C SER A 213 -6.91 -2.39 -20.15
N GLY A 214 -5.81 -1.64 -20.13
CA GLY A 214 -4.65 -1.95 -20.96
C GLY A 214 -4.00 -3.28 -20.58
N ASN A 215 -3.18 -3.82 -21.47
CA ASN A 215 -2.49 -5.08 -21.25
C ASN A 215 -1.11 -4.86 -20.59
N THR A 216 -1.10 -4.48 -19.32
CA THR A 216 0.15 -4.25 -18.56
C THR A 216 0.74 -5.56 -18.04
N GLU A 217 2.06 -5.61 -17.81
CA GLU A 217 2.73 -6.79 -17.25
C GLU A 217 2.15 -7.20 -15.90
N VAL A 218 1.83 -6.23 -15.04
CA VAL A 218 1.22 -6.47 -13.72
C VAL A 218 -0.18 -7.06 -13.87
N ALA A 219 -0.99 -6.55 -14.81
CA ALA A 219 -2.31 -7.11 -15.08
C ALA A 219 -2.22 -8.56 -15.60
N GLN A 220 -1.26 -8.85 -16.49
CA GLN A 220 -1.01 -10.22 -16.96
C GLN A 220 -0.57 -11.13 -15.82
N ALA A 221 0.35 -10.66 -14.96
CA ALA A 221 0.81 -11.42 -13.82
C ALA A 221 -0.33 -11.76 -12.85
N LEU A 222 -1.25 -10.81 -12.61
CA LEU A 222 -2.44 -11.02 -11.80
C LEU A 222 -3.44 -11.99 -12.43
N ARG A 223 -3.59 -12.04 -13.75
CA ARG A 223 -4.45 -13.04 -14.40
C ARG A 223 -3.95 -14.48 -14.20
N LEU A 224 -2.68 -14.66 -13.86
CA LEU A 224 -2.05 -15.97 -13.63
C LEU A 224 -2.04 -16.38 -12.15
N VAL A 225 -2.55 -15.54 -11.24
CA VAL A 225 -2.63 -15.89 -9.82
C VAL A 225 -3.78 -16.84 -9.57
N ARG A 226 -3.60 -17.75 -8.61
CA ARG A 226 -4.65 -18.67 -8.19
C ARG A 226 -5.70 -17.98 -7.32
N GLU A 227 -5.24 -17.05 -6.49
CA GLU A 227 -6.06 -16.33 -5.54
C GLU A 227 -5.66 -14.86 -5.52
N CYS A 228 -6.67 -13.99 -5.57
CA CYS A 228 -6.48 -12.55 -5.52
C CYS A 228 -7.41 -11.97 -4.45
N THR A 229 -6.82 -11.47 -3.37
CA THR A 229 -7.53 -11.03 -2.19
C THR A 229 -7.53 -9.50 -2.12
N HIS A 230 -8.68 -8.91 -1.78
CA HIS A 230 -8.85 -7.46 -1.70
C HIS A 230 -8.88 -6.99 -0.26
N PHE A 231 -7.95 -6.11 0.07
CA PHE A 231 -7.77 -5.53 1.40
C PHE A 231 -8.17 -4.06 1.40
N MET A 232 -8.78 -3.62 2.51
CA MET A 232 -9.05 -2.23 2.81
C MET A 232 -8.37 -1.86 4.13
N ALA A 233 -7.62 -0.77 4.14
CA ALA A 233 -6.99 -0.25 5.34
C ALA A 233 -7.56 1.13 5.69
N PHE A 234 -7.88 1.37 6.95
CA PHE A 234 -8.46 2.63 7.41
C PHE A 234 -7.53 3.36 8.38
N LYS A 235 -7.28 4.64 8.13
CA LYS A 235 -6.40 5.47 8.98
C LYS A 235 -7.04 5.81 10.32
N GLN A 236 -8.36 5.87 10.38
CA GLN A 236 -9.12 6.07 11.61
C GLN A 236 -9.74 4.75 12.10
N PRO A 237 -9.96 4.60 13.42
CA PRO A 237 -10.65 3.45 13.98
C PRO A 237 -12.03 3.22 13.34
N LEU A 238 -12.41 1.95 13.16
CA LEU A 238 -13.69 1.61 12.55
C LEU A 238 -14.87 1.97 13.46
N GLY A 239 -15.61 3.01 13.08
CA GLY A 239 -16.88 3.43 13.69
C GLY A 239 -16.75 4.02 15.09
N VAL A 240 -17.40 5.16 15.34
CA VAL A 240 -17.50 5.72 16.70
C VAL A 240 -18.62 4.97 17.43
N GLY A 241 -18.26 3.90 18.15
CA GLY A 241 -19.18 3.10 18.97
C GLY A 241 -19.41 1.67 18.47
N SER A 242 -19.82 0.79 19.39
CA SER A 242 -19.91 -0.66 19.17
C SER A 242 -20.95 -1.09 18.13
N ALA A 243 -22.02 -0.30 17.94
CA ALA A 243 -23.05 -0.60 16.94
C ALA A 243 -22.58 -0.26 15.52
N ALA A 244 -22.01 0.93 15.32
CA ALA A 244 -21.50 1.37 14.02
C ALA A 244 -20.36 0.47 13.53
N ARG A 245 -19.43 0.10 14.43
CA ARG A 245 -18.36 -0.86 14.11
C ARG A 245 -18.93 -2.20 13.65
N ARG A 246 -19.88 -2.79 14.39
CA ARG A 246 -20.49 -4.07 14.03
C ARG A 246 -21.18 -4.03 12.66
N ALA A 247 -21.91 -2.96 12.35
CA ALA A 247 -22.55 -2.80 11.05
C ALA A 247 -21.51 -2.77 9.90
N ILE A 248 -20.43 -2.01 10.07
CA ILE A 248 -19.33 -1.93 9.09
C ILE A 248 -18.67 -3.30 8.87
N LEU A 249 -18.37 -4.02 9.95
CA LEU A 249 -17.77 -5.36 9.86
C LEU A 249 -18.72 -6.37 9.22
N GLN A 250 -20.01 -6.30 9.53
CA GLN A 250 -21.03 -7.16 8.91
C GLN A 250 -21.11 -6.94 7.40
N ILE A 251 -21.15 -5.69 6.95
CA ILE A 251 -21.18 -5.37 5.51
C ILE A 251 -19.91 -5.86 4.83
N ALA A 252 -18.74 -5.69 5.45
CA ALA A 252 -17.49 -6.21 4.91
C ALA A 252 -17.49 -7.74 4.80
N ALA A 253 -18.08 -8.46 5.77
CA ALA A 253 -18.24 -9.91 5.75
C ALA A 253 -19.15 -10.37 4.61
N GLU A 254 -20.32 -9.74 4.47
CA GLU A 254 -21.25 -9.99 3.37
C GLU A 254 -20.60 -9.74 2.01
N LYS A 255 -19.73 -8.73 1.93
CA LYS A 255 -18.97 -8.41 0.73
C LYS A 255 -17.66 -9.17 0.61
N LYS A 256 -17.25 -10.03 1.55
CA LYS A 256 -15.96 -10.75 1.54
C LYS A 256 -14.75 -9.82 1.34
N LEU A 257 -14.68 -8.75 2.12
CA LEU A 257 -13.58 -7.79 2.10
C LEU A 257 -12.80 -7.84 3.42
N PHE A 258 -11.48 -7.92 3.32
CA PHE A 258 -10.61 -7.97 4.48
C PHE A 258 -10.24 -6.55 4.92
N LEU A 259 -10.44 -6.23 6.19
CA LEU A 259 -10.27 -4.91 6.75
C LEU A 259 -9.07 -4.85 7.71
N TYR A 260 -8.37 -3.74 7.63
CA TYR A 260 -7.30 -3.35 8.54
C TYR A 260 -7.60 -1.98 9.12
N GLU A 261 -7.31 -1.79 10.41
CA GLU A 261 -7.42 -0.49 11.05
C GLU A 261 -6.07 -0.04 11.60
N LYS A 262 -5.81 1.27 11.53
CA LYS A 262 -4.61 1.86 12.08
C LYS A 262 -4.72 2.05 13.59
N ASN A 263 -3.76 1.51 14.34
CA ASN A 263 -3.55 1.75 15.76
C ASN A 263 -2.12 2.28 15.97
N GLY A 264 -2.00 3.56 16.31
CA GLY A 264 -0.69 4.24 16.32
C GLY A 264 -0.08 4.28 14.91
N ASP A 265 1.11 3.70 14.74
CA ASP A 265 1.84 3.62 13.46
C ASP A 265 1.58 2.31 12.70
N GLU A 266 0.63 1.50 13.18
CA GLU A 266 0.51 0.10 12.82
C GLU A 266 -0.86 -0.21 12.26
N TYR A 267 -0.93 -1.04 11.23
CA TYR A 267 -2.20 -1.58 10.74
C TYR A 267 -2.42 -2.99 11.29
N HIS A 268 -3.60 -3.23 11.85
CA HIS A 268 -4.01 -4.52 12.40
C HIS A 268 -5.23 -5.05 11.69
N PHE A 269 -5.24 -6.36 11.48
CA PHE A 269 -6.38 -7.07 10.92
C PHE A 269 -7.57 -7.02 11.88
N VAL A 270 -8.76 -6.75 11.34
CA VAL A 270 -10.00 -6.66 12.14
C VAL A 270 -11.16 -7.48 11.58
N HIS A 271 -11.11 -7.86 10.30
CA HIS A 271 -12.12 -8.72 9.66
C HIS A 271 -11.62 -9.27 8.33
#